data_AF-A0A357BJN8-F1
#
_entry.id   AF-A0A357BJN8-F1
#
_cell.length_a   1.000
_cell.length_b   1.000
_cell.length_c   1.000
_cell.angle_alpha   90.00
_cell.angle_beta   90.00
_cell.angle_gamma   90.00
#
_symmetry.space_group_name_H-M   'P 1'
#
loop_
_entity.id
_entity.type
_entity.pdbx_description
1 polymer ?
#
loop_
_entity_poly.entity_id
_entity_poly.type
_entity_poly.pdbx_seq_one_letter_code
_entity_poly.pdbx_strand_id
1 'polypeptide(L)'
;MAVEKRTETKEGVEGMEITEIRIFPKEGQDKKLKAYTTVTFDNSFVVRNIKVIQGSSGLFIAMPSRKMKTSCPKCHFKNEIGSRFCNHCGTAIPSDNTQTHEGDDKAEHRDIAHPITQQFREYLQTNILEAYNKETAKTISSSGSPEQT
;
A
#
# COMPACT_ATOMS: atom_id res chain seq x y z
N MET A 1 37.29 1.87 17.51
CA MET A 1 35.84 1.98 17.26
C MET A 1 35.43 0.68 16.60
N ALA A 2 34.64 -0.14 17.30
CA ALA A 2 34.26 -1.46 16.80
C ALA A 2 33.34 -1.30 15.59
N VAL A 3 33.74 -1.89 14.47
CA VAL A 3 32.86 -2.07 13.30
C VAL A 3 31.82 -3.10 13.72
N GLU A 4 30.57 -2.67 13.87
CA GLU A 4 29.45 -3.55 14.20
C GLU A 4 29.35 -4.69 13.19
N LYS A 5 29.21 -5.90 13.72
CA LYS A 5 29.20 -7.15 12.96
C LYS A 5 27.96 -7.17 12.06
N ARG A 6 28.19 -7.26 10.76
CA ARG A 6 27.18 -7.52 9.73
C ARG A 6 26.50 -8.86 10.06
N THR A 7 25.21 -8.83 10.35
CA THR A 7 24.40 -10.02 10.58
C THR A 7 24.07 -10.66 9.24
N GLU A 8 24.65 -11.84 8.97
CA GLU A 8 24.33 -12.67 7.81
C GLU A 8 22.90 -13.20 7.94
N THR A 9 21.99 -12.71 7.09
CA THR A 9 20.64 -13.26 6.93
C THR A 9 20.67 -14.44 5.96
N LYS A 10 19.95 -15.51 6.31
CA LYS A 10 19.81 -16.70 5.44
C LYS A 10 19.05 -16.28 4.18
N GLU A 11 19.67 -16.54 3.02
CA GLU A 11 19.19 -16.24 1.67
C GLU A 11 19.11 -14.74 1.30
N GLY A 12 20.28 -14.12 1.18
CA GLY A 12 20.60 -13.29 0.01
C GLY A 12 19.97 -11.90 -0.14
N VAL A 13 19.29 -11.36 0.88
CA VAL A 13 18.86 -9.95 0.87
C VAL A 13 19.68 -9.17 1.89
N GLU A 14 20.70 -8.44 1.39
CA GLU A 14 21.36 -7.38 2.17
C GLU A 14 20.38 -6.21 2.32
N GLY A 15 19.58 -6.21 3.38
CA GLY A 15 18.58 -5.16 3.62
C GLY A 15 17.67 -5.42 4.83
N MET A 16 16.73 -4.51 5.05
CA MET A 16 15.72 -4.51 6.12
C MET A 16 14.96 -5.86 6.19
N GLU A 17 14.86 -6.47 7.37
CA GLU A 17 14.20 -7.76 7.57
C GLU A 17 12.69 -7.59 7.81
N ILE A 18 11.85 -8.44 7.19
CA ILE A 18 10.43 -8.52 7.54
C ILE A 18 10.24 -9.48 8.71
N THR A 19 9.97 -8.92 9.89
CA THR A 19 9.90 -9.70 11.14
C THR A 19 8.49 -10.17 11.46
N GLU A 20 7.45 -9.51 10.93
CA GLU A 20 6.06 -9.92 11.12
C GLU A 20 5.18 -9.47 9.96
N ILE A 21 4.24 -10.32 9.54
CA ILE A 21 3.20 -10.00 8.57
C ILE A 21 1.84 -10.40 9.14
N ARG A 22 0.92 -9.43 9.23
CA ARG A 22 -0.48 -9.66 9.60
C ARG A 22 -1.38 -9.45 8.39
N ILE A 23 -2.14 -10.48 8.03
CA ILE A 23 -3.09 -10.47 6.92
C ILE A 23 -4.50 -10.27 7.47
N PHE A 24 -5.24 -9.35 6.86
CA PHE A 24 -6.64 -9.08 7.16
C PHE A 24 -7.44 -9.30 5.87
N PRO A 25 -7.95 -10.52 5.62
CA PRO A 25 -8.76 -10.83 4.44
C PRO A 25 -9.97 -9.92 4.37
N LYS A 26 -10.36 -9.53 3.16
CA LYS A 26 -11.53 -8.70 2.92
C LYS A 26 -12.43 -9.34 1.89
N GLU A 27 -13.62 -9.70 2.34
CA GLU A 27 -14.71 -10.13 1.48
C GLU A 27 -15.60 -8.91 1.17
N GLY A 28 -15.93 -8.70 -0.10
CA GLY A 28 -16.73 -7.55 -0.52
C GLY A 28 -17.11 -7.62 -1.99
N GLN A 29 -18.01 -6.74 -2.42
CA GLN A 29 -18.44 -6.63 -3.82
C GLN A 29 -17.27 -6.33 -4.77
N ASP A 30 -16.30 -5.55 -4.29
CA ASP A 30 -15.11 -5.19 -5.07
C ASP A 30 -14.09 -6.34 -5.05
N LYS A 31 -14.21 -7.24 -6.03
CA LYS A 31 -13.40 -8.47 -6.14
C LYS A 31 -11.90 -8.21 -6.32
N LYS A 32 -11.49 -6.96 -6.58
CA LYS A 32 -10.09 -6.57 -6.77
C LYS A 32 -9.33 -6.53 -5.45
N LEU A 33 -9.89 -5.98 -4.38
CA LEU A 33 -9.21 -5.92 -3.08
C LEU A 33 -9.40 -7.24 -2.33
N LYS A 34 -8.31 -7.94 -2.04
CA LYS A 34 -8.34 -9.26 -1.39
C LYS A 34 -8.04 -9.20 0.10
N ALA A 35 -7.10 -8.35 0.50
CA ALA A 35 -6.75 -8.17 1.90
C ALA A 35 -6.10 -6.81 2.14
N TYR A 36 -6.15 -6.38 3.40
CA TYR A 36 -5.17 -5.43 3.92
C TYR A 36 -4.09 -6.20 4.67
N THR A 37 -2.89 -5.62 4.69
CA THR A 37 -1.70 -6.19 5.31
C THR A 37 -1.02 -5.13 6.17
N THR A 38 -0.52 -5.57 7.32
CA THR A 38 0.41 -4.82 8.16
C THR A 38 1.72 -5.59 8.22
N VAL A 39 2.84 -4.89 8.00
CA VAL A 39 4.18 -5.47 8.02
C VAL A 39 5.02 -4.76 9.08
N THR A 40 5.70 -5.55 9.90
CA THR A 40 6.71 -5.08 10.85
C THR A 40 8.08 -5.44 10.32
N PHE A 41 8.96 -4.44 10.25
CA PHE A 41 10.32 -4.56 9.81
C PHE A 41 11.29 -4.41 10.99
N ASP A 42 12.33 -5.23 11.02
CA ASP A 42 13.39 -5.26 12.04
C ASP A 42 12.87 -5.14 13.49
N ASN A 43 11.68 -5.69 13.78
CA ASN A 43 10.98 -5.54 15.06
C ASN A 43 10.82 -4.09 15.57
N SER A 44 10.98 -3.08 14.70
CA SER A 44 11.15 -1.68 15.11
C SER A 44 10.26 -0.70 14.33
N PHE A 45 9.82 -1.07 13.13
CA PHE A 45 9.03 -0.19 12.28
C PHE A 45 7.83 -0.91 11.65
N VAL A 46 6.65 -0.29 11.70
CA VAL A 46 5.40 -0.90 11.21
C VAL A 46 4.81 -0.07 10.07
N VAL A 47 4.54 -0.72 8.94
CA VAL A 47 3.78 -0.16 7.83
C VAL A 47 2.40 -0.84 7.78
N ARG A 48 1.35 -0.04 7.90
CA ARG A 48 -0.05 -0.49 7.84
C ARG A 48 -0.66 -0.17 6.48
N ASN A 49 -1.80 -0.81 6.20
CA ASN A 49 -2.63 -0.56 5.02
C ASN A 49 -1.93 -0.82 3.68
N ILE A 50 -0.97 -1.75 3.65
CA ILE A 50 -0.56 -2.37 2.38
C ILE A 50 -1.75 -3.21 1.89
N LYS A 51 -2.04 -3.22 0.60
CA LYS A 51 -3.20 -3.94 0.04
C LYS A 51 -2.72 -5.11 -0.81
N VAL A 52 -3.37 -6.25 -0.70
CA VAL A 52 -3.26 -7.35 -1.68
C VAL A 52 -4.37 -7.17 -2.70
N ILE A 53 -4.00 -7.00 -3.97
CA ILE A 53 -4.92 -6.69 -5.07
C ILE A 53 -4.86 -7.79 -6.14
N GLN A 54 -6.02 -8.21 -6.62
CA GLN A 54 -6.17 -9.03 -7.81
C GLN A 54 -6.15 -8.14 -9.06
N GLY A 55 -5.04 -8.18 -9.80
CA GLY A 55 -4.90 -7.57 -11.13
C GLY A 55 -5.24 -8.55 -12.25
N SER A 56 -5.06 -8.10 -13.49
CA SER A 56 -5.20 -8.92 -14.70
C SER A 56 -4.13 -10.02 -14.80
N SER A 57 -2.91 -9.72 -14.35
CA SER A 57 -1.75 -10.63 -14.42
C SER A 57 -1.52 -11.43 -13.12
N GLY A 58 -2.45 -11.39 -12.16
CA GLY A 58 -2.34 -12.08 -10.88
C GLY A 58 -2.42 -11.16 -9.66
N LEU A 59 -2.06 -11.71 -8.50
CA LEU A 59 -2.02 -10.98 -7.24
C LEU A 59 -0.77 -10.12 -7.16
N PHE A 60 -0.91 -8.91 -6.64
CA PHE A 60 0.20 -7.99 -6.38
C PHE A 60 -0.09 -7.14 -5.15
N ILE A 61 0.95 -6.47 -4.61
CA ILE A 61 0.78 -5.55 -3.48
C ILE A 61 0.67 -4.11 -3.97
N ALA A 62 -0.23 -3.34 -3.35
CA ALA A 62 -0.29 -1.89 -3.48
C ALA A 62 0.08 -1.25 -2.14
N MET A 63 1.02 -0.30 -2.19
CA MET A 63 1.49 0.40 -1.01
C MET A 63 0.38 1.29 -0.39
N PRO A 64 0.49 1.64 0.90
CA PRO A 64 -0.42 2.59 1.52
C PRO A 64 -0.31 3.92 0.79
N SER A 65 -1.43 4.43 0.29
CA SER A 65 -1.47 5.67 -0.48
C SER A 65 -2.43 6.69 0.12
N ARG A 66 -2.15 7.97 -0.12
CA ARG A 66 -2.99 9.11 0.28
C ARG A 66 -3.34 9.94 -0.95
N LYS A 67 -4.61 10.33 -1.04
CA LYS A 67 -5.08 11.35 -1.98
C LYS A 67 -4.49 12.70 -1.60
N MET A 68 -3.71 13.27 -2.51
CA MET A 68 -3.07 14.56 -2.33
C MET A 68 -4.10 15.69 -2.46
N LYS A 69 -3.84 16.81 -1.78
CA LYS A 69 -4.74 17.98 -1.75
C LYS A 69 -3.96 19.26 -1.92
N THR A 70 -4.53 20.23 -2.63
CA THR A 70 -3.95 21.54 -2.85
C THR A 70 -4.57 22.58 -1.92
N SER A 71 -3.74 23.34 -1.22
CA SER A 71 -4.21 24.41 -0.33
C SER A 71 -4.66 25.63 -1.13
N CYS A 72 -5.85 26.16 -0.82
CA CYS A 72 -6.31 27.44 -1.37
C CYS A 72 -5.37 28.59 -0.95
N PRO A 73 -4.97 29.50 -1.85
CA PRO A 73 -4.11 30.63 -1.51
C PRO A 73 -4.80 31.70 -0.64
N LYS A 74 -6.14 31.74 -0.62
CA LYS A 74 -6.91 32.74 0.16
C LYS A 74 -7.32 32.25 1.54
N CYS A 75 -7.95 31.07 1.61
CA CYS A 75 -8.54 30.55 2.85
C CYS A 75 -7.86 29.30 3.40
N HIS A 76 -6.81 28.80 2.74
CA HIS A 76 -6.06 27.60 3.10
C HIS A 76 -6.86 26.29 3.18
N PHE A 77 -8.10 26.28 2.70
CA PHE A 77 -8.87 25.05 2.57
C PHE A 77 -8.16 24.04 1.64
N LYS A 78 -8.18 22.76 2.01
CA LYS A 78 -7.52 21.66 1.27
C LYS A 78 -8.46 21.11 0.18
N ASN A 79 -8.27 21.58 -1.04
CA ASN A 79 -9.05 21.19 -2.22
C ASN A 79 -8.46 19.94 -2.87
N GLU A 80 -9.27 19.26 -3.69
CA GLU A 80 -8.78 18.16 -4.53
C GLU A 80 -7.81 18.70 -5.59
N ILE A 81 -6.83 17.88 -5.99
CA ILE A 81 -5.91 18.28 -7.05
C ILE A 81 -6.70 18.53 -8.34
N GLY A 82 -6.36 19.60 -9.05
CA GLY A 82 -7.04 19.98 -10.29
C GLY A 82 -8.31 20.80 -10.09
N SER A 83 -8.75 21.03 -8.84
CA SER A 83 -9.88 21.94 -8.56
C SER A 83 -9.58 23.33 -9.11
N ARG A 84 -10.40 23.83 -10.05
CA ARG A 84 -10.23 25.16 -10.65
C ARG A 84 -10.54 26.30 -9.66
N PHE A 85 -11.45 26.03 -8.72
CA PHE A 85 -11.87 26.96 -7.68
C PHE A 85 -11.85 26.27 -6.32
N CYS A 86 -11.72 27.05 -5.26
CA CYS A 86 -11.78 26.54 -3.91
C CYS A 86 -13.20 26.13 -3.51
N ASN A 87 -13.35 24.90 -3.04
CA ASN A 87 -14.60 24.30 -2.57
C ASN A 87 -15.14 24.92 -1.26
N HIS A 88 -14.43 25.89 -0.67
CA HIS A 88 -14.86 26.61 0.53
C HIS A 88 -15.14 28.10 0.29
N CYS A 89 -14.24 28.79 -0.41
CA CYS A 89 -14.34 30.25 -0.59
C CYS A 89 -14.50 30.71 -2.04
N GLY A 90 -14.57 29.78 -3.01
CA GLY A 90 -14.73 30.07 -4.44
C GLY A 90 -13.54 30.72 -5.12
N THR A 91 -12.44 31.02 -4.41
CA THR A 91 -11.25 31.63 -5.03
C THR A 91 -10.60 30.68 -6.02
N ALA A 92 -10.21 31.20 -7.18
CA ALA A 92 -9.48 30.44 -8.18
C ALA A 92 -8.21 29.85 -7.56
N ILE A 93 -8.00 28.56 -7.76
CA ILE A 93 -6.76 27.89 -7.33
C ILE A 93 -5.80 27.98 -8.50
N PRO A 94 -4.58 28.48 -8.31
CA PRO A 94 -3.59 28.51 -9.39
C PRO A 94 -3.29 27.07 -9.81
N SER A 95 -3.82 26.67 -10.95
CA SER A 95 -3.37 25.48 -11.68
C SER A 95 -2.01 25.84 -12.23
N ASP A 96 -0.94 25.32 -11.63
CA ASP A 96 0.40 25.47 -12.20
C ASP A 96 0.38 24.87 -13.60
N ASN A 97 0.46 25.74 -14.61
CA ASN A 97 0.17 25.42 -16.00
C ASN A 97 1.36 24.75 -16.70
N THR A 98 2.23 24.07 -15.95
CA THR A 98 3.49 23.53 -16.46
C THR A 98 3.42 22.09 -16.93
N GLN A 99 2.31 21.36 -16.81
CA GLN A 99 2.21 20.02 -17.42
C GLN A 99 0.82 19.73 -17.98
N THR A 100 0.69 19.88 -19.30
CA THR A 100 -0.27 19.12 -20.11
C THR A 100 0.06 17.63 -20.01
N HIS A 101 -0.58 16.92 -19.10
CA HIS A 101 -0.71 15.47 -19.21
C HIS A 101 -2.19 15.13 -19.11
N GLU A 102 -2.72 14.67 -20.24
CA GLU A 102 -4.05 14.09 -20.39
C GLU A 102 -4.29 13.04 -19.30
N GLY A 103 -5.32 13.27 -18.49
CA GLY A 103 -6.05 12.27 -17.70
C GLY A 103 -5.28 11.07 -17.14
N ASP A 104 -4.32 11.30 -16.23
CA ASP A 104 -3.78 10.22 -15.40
C ASP A 104 -4.29 10.40 -13.96
N ASP A 105 -5.40 9.73 -13.62
CA ASP A 105 -5.98 9.67 -12.26
C ASP A 105 -4.96 9.23 -11.18
N LYS A 106 -3.79 8.71 -11.56
CA LYS A 106 -2.73 8.33 -10.62
C LYS A 106 -1.95 9.53 -10.07
N ALA A 107 -1.95 10.68 -10.74
CA ALA A 107 -1.29 11.88 -10.20
C ALA A 107 -1.94 12.37 -8.89
N GLU A 108 -3.17 11.93 -8.60
CA GLU A 108 -3.92 12.30 -7.41
C GLU A 108 -3.50 11.53 -6.15
N HIS A 109 -3.01 10.29 -6.29
CA HIS A 109 -2.66 9.42 -5.16
C HIS A 109 -1.15 9.25 -5.09
N ARG A 110 -0.56 9.52 -3.92
CA ARG A 110 0.85 9.22 -3.67
C ARG A 110 1.00 8.21 -2.55
N ASP A 111 1.96 7.31 -2.73
CA ASP A 111 2.30 6.33 -1.71
C ASP A 111 2.95 7.03 -0.51
N ILE A 112 2.47 6.67 0.68
CA ILE A 112 2.99 7.12 1.98
C ILE A 112 4.31 6.40 2.28
N ALA A 113 4.41 5.13 1.88
CA ALA A 113 5.61 4.31 2.00
C ALA A 113 5.82 3.55 0.69
N HIS A 114 7.05 3.46 0.22
CA HIS A 114 7.37 2.70 -1.00
C HIS A 114 8.78 2.09 -0.90
N PRO A 115 8.98 0.88 -1.43
CA PRO A 115 10.31 0.31 -1.55
C PRO A 115 11.14 1.17 -2.52
N ILE A 116 12.39 1.45 -2.15
CA ILE A 116 13.29 2.28 -2.96
C ILE A 116 13.91 1.44 -4.09
N THR A 117 14.29 0.19 -3.78
CA THR A 117 14.96 -0.70 -4.73
C THR A 117 14.00 -1.76 -5.28
N GLN A 118 14.25 -2.20 -6.51
CA GLN A 118 13.48 -3.28 -7.13
C GLN A 118 13.62 -4.59 -6.35
N GLN A 119 14.82 -4.93 -5.88
CA GLN A 119 15.06 -6.14 -5.10
C GLN A 119 14.20 -6.18 -3.84
N PHE A 120 14.14 -5.08 -3.07
CA PHE A 120 13.32 -5.04 -1.87
C PHE A 120 11.82 -5.05 -2.18
N ARG A 121 11.41 -4.47 -3.33
CA ARG A 121 10.02 -4.55 -3.81
C ARG A 121 9.60 -6.01 -4.07
N GLU A 122 10.44 -6.77 -4.74
CA GLU A 122 10.20 -8.18 -5.05
C GLU A 122 10.20 -9.04 -3.79
N TYR A 123 11.15 -8.80 -2.88
CA TYR A 123 11.20 -9.43 -1.57
C TYR A 123 9.93 -9.17 -0.75
N LEU A 124 9.51 -7.91 -0.63
CA LEU A 124 8.31 -7.51 0.10
C LEU A 124 7.05 -8.13 -0.50
N GLN A 125 6.92 -8.10 -1.83
CA GLN A 125 5.77 -8.69 -2.52
C GLN A 125 5.68 -10.19 -2.30
N THR A 126 6.79 -10.91 -2.47
CA THR A 126 6.82 -12.37 -2.33
C THR A 126 6.41 -12.79 -0.91
N ASN A 127 7.02 -12.19 0.12
CA ASN A 127 6.72 -12.52 1.51
C ASN A 127 5.25 -12.23 1.89
N ILE A 128 4.70 -11.08 1.46
CA ILE A 128 3.30 -10.75 1.73
C ILE A 128 2.34 -11.71 1.02
N LEU A 129 2.58 -12.01 -0.26
CA LEU A 129 1.71 -12.90 -1.02
C LEU A 129 1.77 -14.34 -0.48
N GLU A 130 2.93 -14.81 -0.06
CA GLU A 130 3.07 -16.12 0.59
C GLU A 130 2.26 -16.17 1.90
N ALA A 131 2.39 -15.16 2.76
CA ALA A 131 1.63 -15.06 4.00
C ALA A 131 0.11 -14.99 3.74
N TYR A 132 -0.31 -14.25 2.72
CA TYR A 132 -1.71 -14.15 2.30
C TYR A 132 -2.28 -15.51 1.84
N ASN A 133 -1.52 -16.25 1.02
CA ASN A 133 -1.96 -17.56 0.54
C ASN A 133 -2.10 -18.56 1.69
N LYS A 134 -1.16 -18.57 2.65
CA LYS A 134 -1.24 -19.40 3.86
C LYS A 134 -2.47 -19.06 4.69
N GLU A 135 -2.77 -17.79 4.88
CA GLU A 135 -3.93 -17.36 5.67
C GLU A 135 -5.26 -17.71 4.97
N THR A 136 -5.32 -17.52 3.65
CA THR A 136 -6.51 -17.86 2.85
C THR A 136 -6.81 -19.36 2.89
N ALA A 137 -5.77 -20.21 2.85
CA ALA A 137 -5.93 -21.66 2.95
C ALA A 137 -6.51 -22.08 4.32
N LYS A 138 -6.09 -21.44 5.41
CA LYS A 138 -6.65 -21.69 6.75
C LYS A 138 -8.13 -21.32 6.80
N THR A 139 -8.51 -20.14 6.31
CA THR A 139 -9.91 -19.68 6.32
C THR A 139 -10.84 -20.66 5.61
N ILE A 140 -10.42 -21.18 4.44
CA ILE A 140 -11.19 -22.17 3.66
C ILE A 140 -11.34 -23.50 4.42
N SER A 141 -10.31 -23.95 5.13
CA SER A 141 -10.38 -25.19 5.92
C SER A 141 -11.30 -25.10 7.14
N SER A 142 -11.54 -23.89 7.67
CA SER A 142 -12.41 -23.68 8.84
C SER A 142 -13.90 -23.48 8.51
N SER A 143 -14.27 -23.26 7.25
CA SER A 143 -15.67 -23.02 6.83
C SER A 143 -16.41 -24.27 6.32
N GLY A 144 -15.83 -25.47 6.46
CA GLY A 144 -16.42 -26.73 6.01
C GLY A 144 -16.98 -27.59 7.15
N SER A 145 -18.19 -27.28 7.63
CA SER A 145 -19.05 -28.24 8.34
C SER A 145 -20.51 -27.88 8.04
N PRO A 146 -21.20 -28.60 7.14
CA PRO A 146 -22.64 -28.51 7.00
C PRO A 146 -23.29 -29.18 8.21
N GLU A 147 -24.16 -28.41 8.86
CA GLU A 147 -25.12 -28.81 9.88
C GLU A 147 -25.92 -30.05 9.40
N GLN A 148 -25.79 -31.17 10.12
CA GLN A 148 -26.69 -32.31 9.97
C GLN A 148 -27.95 -32.01 10.80
N THR A 149 -29.10 -31.92 10.14
CA THR A 149 -30.43 -32.08 10.73
C THR A 149 -31.07 -33.32 10.14
#